data_AF-A0A353VN26-F1
#
_entry.id   AF-A0A353VN26-F1
#
_cell.length_a   1.000
_cell.length_b   1.000
_cell.length_c   1.000
_cell.angle_alpha   90.00
_cell.angle_beta   90.00
_cell.angle_gamma   90.00
#
_symmetry.space_group_name_H-M   'P 1'
#
loop_
_entity.id
_entity.type
_entity.pdbx_description
1 polymer ?
#
loop_
_entity_poly.entity_id
_entity_poly.type
_entity_poly.pdbx_seq_one_letter_code
_entity_poly.pdbx_strand_id
1 'polypeptide(L)'
;MKSALFTLGTILTTIWVSAQDFKTVSWGMTMEQVIEAEEIKTYSKAPDSINYKTEMAGLPAVLVYIFDEGELVKAKYKFNLEYLDPNDYIRDYEMLKGRLVDKYGQPYDTEVSWQNDRYKEDRMKWGTALNNGNVVFYDRWKGDFNKVDLGMLGDGSRVYLHIHYYDVEYARIMEEKEAEKRTKDL
;
A
#
# COMPACT_ATOMS: atom_id res chain seq x y z
N MET A 1 -15.10 29.37 -60.95
CA MET A 1 -14.49 28.41 -60.01
C MET A 1 -14.52 29.04 -58.64
N LYS A 2 -15.34 28.52 -57.70
CA LYS A 2 -15.39 28.97 -56.31
C LYS A 2 -14.71 27.90 -55.48
N SER A 3 -13.54 28.21 -54.93
CA SER A 3 -12.80 27.35 -54.00
C SER A 3 -13.50 27.37 -52.64
N ALA A 4 -13.97 26.21 -52.19
CA ALA A 4 -14.44 26.00 -50.83
C ALA A 4 -13.24 25.69 -49.94
N LEU A 5 -12.97 26.53 -48.93
CA LEU A 5 -12.04 26.21 -47.85
C LEU A 5 -12.73 25.23 -46.90
N PHE A 6 -12.19 24.02 -46.78
CA PHE A 6 -12.45 23.14 -45.65
C PHE A 6 -11.59 23.58 -44.47
N THR A 7 -12.19 24.20 -43.46
CA THR A 7 -11.55 24.38 -42.16
C THR A 7 -11.58 23.05 -41.42
N LEU A 8 -10.41 22.43 -41.29
CA LEU A 8 -10.18 21.27 -40.43
C LEU A 8 -10.35 21.73 -38.97
N GLY A 9 -11.41 21.27 -38.31
CA GLY A 9 -11.60 21.50 -36.87
C GLY A 9 -10.63 20.62 -36.08
N THR A 10 -9.62 21.21 -35.47
CA THR A 10 -8.81 20.57 -34.44
C THR A 10 -9.65 20.42 -33.17
N ILE A 11 -10.10 19.20 -32.89
CA ILE A 11 -10.65 18.85 -31.59
C ILE A 11 -9.46 18.79 -30.63
N LEU A 12 -9.25 19.83 -29.82
CA LEU A 12 -8.39 19.75 -28.65
C LEU A 12 -9.09 18.85 -27.62
N THR A 13 -8.72 17.59 -27.56
CA THR A 13 -8.96 16.77 -26.38
C THR A 13 -7.98 17.23 -25.31
N THR A 14 -8.44 18.07 -24.39
CA THR A 14 -7.75 18.28 -23.12
C THR A 14 -7.69 16.95 -22.40
N ILE A 15 -6.54 16.29 -22.49
CA ILE A 15 -6.21 15.18 -21.60
C ILE A 15 -6.11 15.80 -20.21
N TRP A 16 -7.12 15.56 -19.38
CA TRP A 16 -6.96 15.74 -17.95
C TRP A 16 -5.87 14.76 -17.54
N VAL A 17 -4.66 15.24 -17.30
CA VAL A 17 -3.69 14.49 -16.52
C VAL A 17 -4.27 14.45 -15.12
N SER A 18 -5.08 13.44 -14.83
CA SER A 18 -5.41 13.14 -13.44
C SER A 18 -4.08 12.88 -12.74
N ALA A 19 -3.89 13.47 -11.56
CA ALA A 19 -2.84 13.01 -10.68
C ALA A 19 -3.08 11.51 -10.48
N GLN A 20 -2.13 10.66 -10.86
CA GLN A 20 -2.27 9.22 -10.69
C GLN A 20 -2.47 8.90 -9.20
N ASP A 21 -3.37 7.97 -8.89
CA ASP A 21 -3.73 7.66 -7.50
C ASP A 21 -2.57 6.96 -6.77
N PHE A 22 -1.80 6.18 -7.51
CA PHE A 22 -0.62 5.48 -7.04
C PHE A 22 0.45 5.38 -8.13
N LYS A 23 1.58 6.08 -7.95
CA LYS A 23 2.70 6.14 -8.92
C LYS A 23 2.24 6.58 -10.31
N THR A 24 2.20 5.65 -11.27
CA THR A 24 1.85 5.85 -12.68
C THR A 24 0.49 5.22 -13.01
N VAL A 25 -0.21 4.66 -12.02
CA VAL A 25 -1.50 3.98 -12.20
C VAL A 25 -2.61 4.66 -11.38
N SER A 26 -3.84 4.40 -11.81
CA SER A 26 -5.06 4.83 -11.12
C SER A 26 -5.92 3.64 -10.74
N TRP A 27 -6.74 3.83 -9.70
CA TRP A 27 -7.75 2.85 -9.35
C TRP A 27 -8.73 2.62 -10.51
N GLY A 28 -9.29 1.42 -10.63
CA GLY A 28 -10.15 1.05 -11.75
C GLY A 28 -9.41 0.59 -13.02
N MET A 29 -8.09 0.78 -13.11
CA MET A 29 -7.32 0.28 -14.27
C MET A 29 -7.38 -1.25 -14.37
N THR A 30 -7.43 -1.77 -15.60
CA THR A 30 -7.33 -3.21 -15.85
C THR A 30 -5.90 -3.71 -15.64
N MET A 31 -5.76 -5.03 -15.55
CA MET A 31 -4.45 -5.67 -15.41
C MET A 31 -3.51 -5.30 -16.57
N GLU A 32 -4.01 -5.29 -17.80
CA GLU A 32 -3.24 -4.94 -19.00
C GLU A 32 -2.79 -3.48 -18.98
N GLN A 33 -3.66 -2.56 -18.55
CA GLN A 33 -3.32 -1.14 -18.40
C GLN A 33 -2.22 -0.92 -17.35
N VAL A 34 -2.29 -1.64 -16.22
CA VAL A 34 -1.24 -1.58 -15.18
C VAL A 34 0.09 -2.11 -15.70
N ILE A 35 0.08 -3.21 -16.47
CA ILE A 35 1.31 -3.77 -17.06
C ILE A 35 1.95 -2.78 -18.03
N GLU A 36 1.14 -2.11 -18.85
CA GLU A 36 1.62 -1.10 -19.80
C GLU A 36 2.21 0.12 -19.06
N ALA A 37 1.58 0.57 -17.98
CA ALA A 37 2.00 1.76 -17.23
C ALA A 37 3.23 1.59 -16.32
N GLU A 38 3.53 0.37 -15.86
CA GLU A 38 4.68 0.14 -14.96
C GLU A 38 6.02 0.06 -15.71
N GLU A 39 6.02 -0.29 -17.00
CA GLU A 39 7.21 -0.44 -17.85
C GLU A 39 8.34 -1.34 -17.28
N ILE A 40 8.09 -2.06 -16.17
CA ILE A 40 9.02 -2.97 -15.51
C ILE A 40 8.62 -4.42 -15.82
N LYS A 41 9.62 -5.31 -15.92
CA LYS A 41 9.37 -6.74 -16.11
C LYS A 41 8.59 -7.32 -14.93
N THR A 42 7.47 -7.95 -15.24
CA THR A 42 6.64 -8.67 -14.29
C THR A 42 7.43 -9.78 -13.61
N TYR A 43 7.40 -9.84 -12.28
CA TYR A 43 8.02 -10.93 -11.52
C TYR A 43 7.13 -12.17 -11.50
N SER A 44 5.83 -11.99 -11.24
CA SER A 44 4.82 -13.03 -11.37
C SER A 44 3.43 -12.43 -11.60
N LYS A 45 2.52 -13.22 -12.16
CA LYS A 45 1.12 -12.87 -12.40
C LYS A 45 0.22 -14.02 -11.93
N ALA A 46 -0.89 -13.67 -11.29
CA ALA A 46 -2.00 -14.55 -10.96
C ALA A 46 -3.30 -13.95 -11.53
N PRO A 47 -4.45 -14.65 -11.48
CA PRO A 47 -5.71 -14.12 -12.02
C PRO A 47 -6.12 -12.76 -11.43
N ASP A 48 -5.80 -12.51 -10.16
CA ASP A 48 -6.23 -11.36 -9.37
C ASP A 48 -5.08 -10.43 -8.96
N SER A 49 -3.85 -10.69 -9.42
CA SER A 49 -2.69 -9.91 -8.98
C SER A 49 -1.50 -9.93 -9.92
N ILE A 50 -0.73 -8.85 -9.86
CA ILE A 50 0.58 -8.72 -10.50
C ILE A 50 1.62 -8.40 -9.44
N ASN A 51 2.78 -9.05 -9.51
CA ASN A 51 3.90 -8.81 -8.61
C ASN A 51 5.13 -8.32 -9.40
N TYR A 52 5.83 -7.34 -8.83
CA TYR A 52 7.07 -6.77 -9.34
C TYR A 52 8.13 -6.78 -8.24
N LYS A 53 9.36 -7.18 -8.58
CA LYS A 53 10.51 -6.94 -7.70
C LYS A 53 10.95 -5.49 -7.86
N THR A 54 11.15 -4.80 -6.75
CA THR A 54 11.47 -3.38 -6.73
C THR A 54 12.23 -3.01 -5.46
N GLU A 55 12.46 -1.72 -5.28
CA GLU A 55 13.04 -1.13 -4.09
C GLU A 55 12.18 0.08 -3.67
N MET A 56 12.01 0.28 -2.36
CA MET A 56 11.37 1.49 -1.82
C MET A 56 12.22 2.02 -0.68
N ALA A 57 12.66 3.27 -0.80
CA ALA A 57 13.51 3.94 0.18
C ALA A 57 14.78 3.15 0.55
N GLY A 58 15.43 2.50 -0.43
CA GLY A 58 16.62 1.68 -0.20
C GLY A 58 16.34 0.25 0.28
N LEU A 59 15.07 -0.10 0.53
CA LEU A 59 14.68 -1.42 1.03
C LEU A 59 14.18 -2.32 -0.11
N PRO A 60 14.68 -3.57 -0.21
CA PRO A 60 14.18 -4.52 -1.19
C PRO A 60 12.71 -4.87 -0.91
N ALA A 61 11.87 -4.76 -1.94
CA ALA A 61 10.44 -4.96 -1.81
C ALA A 61 9.84 -5.72 -3.00
N VAL A 62 8.66 -6.28 -2.75
CA VAL A 62 7.74 -6.74 -3.79
C VAL A 62 6.57 -5.77 -3.83
N LEU A 63 6.39 -5.12 -4.98
CA LEU A 63 5.18 -4.35 -5.27
C LEU A 63 4.13 -5.30 -5.83
N VAL A 64 2.96 -5.31 -5.21
CA VAL A 64 1.83 -6.16 -5.59
C VAL A 64 0.64 -5.28 -5.92
N TYR A 65 0.12 -5.44 -7.13
CA TYR A 65 -1.17 -4.90 -7.55
C TYR A 65 -2.23 -5.99 -7.40
N ILE A 66 -3.39 -5.65 -6.85
CA ILE A 66 -4.52 -6.54 -6.60
C ILE A 66 -5.75 -6.00 -7.31
N PHE A 67 -6.46 -6.91 -7.98
CA PHE A 67 -7.62 -6.63 -8.80
C PHE A 67 -8.86 -7.31 -8.20
N ASP A 68 -9.97 -6.58 -8.19
CA ASP A 68 -11.29 -7.11 -7.86
C ASP A 68 -12.20 -6.86 -9.05
N GLU A 69 -12.95 -7.88 -9.49
CA GLU A 69 -13.78 -7.83 -10.70
C GLU A 69 -13.07 -7.30 -11.97
N GLY A 70 -11.74 -7.46 -12.04
CA GLY A 70 -10.90 -7.02 -13.16
C GLY A 70 -10.35 -5.59 -13.04
N GLU A 71 -10.68 -4.89 -11.97
CA GLU A 71 -10.31 -3.49 -11.73
C GLU A 71 -9.26 -3.39 -10.61
N LEU A 72 -8.29 -2.49 -10.77
CA LEU A 72 -7.28 -2.24 -9.75
C LEU A 72 -7.90 -1.55 -8.54
N VAL A 73 -7.83 -2.22 -7.38
CA VAL A 73 -8.41 -1.71 -6.13
C VAL A 73 -7.38 -1.50 -5.02
N LYS A 74 -6.21 -2.14 -5.14
CA LYS A 74 -5.18 -2.11 -4.10
C LYS A 74 -3.78 -2.28 -4.68
N ALA A 75 -2.85 -1.51 -4.14
CA ALA A 75 -1.42 -1.71 -4.32
C ALA A 75 -0.75 -1.94 -2.96
N LYS A 76 0.31 -2.75 -2.91
CA LYS A 76 1.08 -2.93 -1.67
C LYS A 76 2.56 -3.15 -1.90
N TYR A 77 3.36 -2.59 -1.01
CA TYR A 77 4.75 -3.00 -0.83
C TYR A 77 4.83 -4.04 0.28
N LYS A 78 5.47 -5.17 -0.02
CA LYS A 78 5.91 -6.16 0.97
C LYS A 78 7.42 -6.12 1.03
N PHE A 79 7.98 -5.81 2.18
CA PHE A 79 9.43 -5.74 2.36
C PHE A 79 9.96 -7.14 2.71
N ASN A 80 10.99 -7.58 1.99
CA ASN A 80 11.61 -8.89 2.23
C ASN A 80 12.94 -8.67 2.96
N LEU A 81 12.86 -8.56 4.28
CA LEU A 81 13.97 -8.18 5.15
C LEU A 81 14.28 -9.30 6.14
N GLU A 82 15.56 -9.49 6.42
CA GLU A 82 16.05 -10.41 7.43
C GLU A 82 17.16 -9.71 8.24
N TYR A 83 16.92 -9.56 9.55
CA TYR A 83 17.85 -8.87 10.45
C TYR A 83 18.33 -9.75 11.59
N LEU A 84 19.60 -9.55 11.97
CA LEU A 84 20.19 -10.17 13.16
C LEU A 84 19.76 -9.44 14.45
N ASP A 85 19.69 -8.10 14.41
CA ASP A 85 19.09 -7.29 15.49
C ASP A 85 17.61 -7.03 15.15
N PRO A 86 16.65 -7.58 15.92
CA PRO A 86 15.23 -7.38 15.67
C PRO A 86 14.78 -5.91 15.75
N ASN A 87 15.56 -5.03 16.39
CA ASN A 87 15.25 -3.61 16.42
C ASN A 87 15.48 -2.91 15.08
N ASP A 88 16.19 -3.53 14.13
CA ASP A 88 16.37 -2.97 12.78
C ASP A 88 15.04 -2.90 12.01
N TYR A 89 14.11 -3.85 12.23
CA TYR A 89 12.76 -3.74 11.67
C TYR A 89 12.02 -2.47 12.15
N ILE A 90 12.21 -2.11 13.42
CA ILE A 90 11.60 -0.90 14.00
C ILE A 90 12.23 0.36 13.40
N ARG A 91 13.55 0.36 13.15
CA ARG A 91 14.23 1.49 12.50
C ARG A 91 13.68 1.71 11.08
N ASP A 92 13.48 0.65 10.32
CA ASP A 92 12.90 0.73 8.98
C ASP A 92 11.44 1.20 9.00
N TYR A 93 10.65 0.71 9.95
CA TYR A 93 9.28 1.16 10.14
C TYR A 93 9.20 2.66 10.40
N GLU A 94 10.00 3.18 11.34
CA GLU A 94 10.04 4.61 11.66
C GLU A 94 10.57 5.45 10.49
N MET A 95 11.54 4.93 9.73
CA MET A 95 12.00 5.59 8.51
C MET A 95 10.87 5.70 7.47
N LEU A 96 10.18 4.59 7.18
CA LEU A 96 9.07 4.59 6.22
C LEU A 96 7.91 5.46 6.70
N LYS A 97 7.60 5.44 7.99
CA LYS A 97 6.63 6.35 8.62
C LYS A 97 7.02 7.80 8.37
N GLY A 98 8.27 8.19 8.61
CA GLY A 98 8.77 9.54 8.31
C GLY A 98 8.54 9.95 6.86
N ARG A 99 8.82 9.06 5.90
CA ARG A 99 8.56 9.31 4.47
C ARG A 99 7.07 9.49 4.15
N LEU A 100 6.21 8.69 4.78
CA LEU A 100 4.76 8.81 4.61
C LEU A 100 4.23 10.08 5.27
N VAL A 101 4.79 10.51 6.40
CA VAL A 101 4.48 11.79 7.04
C VAL A 101 4.88 12.97 6.14
N ASP A 102 6.07 12.93 5.55
CA ASP A 102 6.51 13.96 4.60
C ASP A 102 5.56 14.09 3.40
N LYS A 103 4.94 12.98 2.98
CA LYS A 103 4.07 12.91 1.80
C LYS A 103 2.60 13.23 2.10
N TYR A 104 2.06 12.73 3.21
CA TYR A 104 0.63 12.73 3.51
C TYR A 104 0.27 13.51 4.78
N GLY A 105 1.24 14.07 5.50
CA GLY A 105 1.04 14.66 6.82
C GLY A 105 0.94 13.62 7.93
N GLN A 106 0.47 14.01 9.11
CA GLN A 106 0.37 13.09 10.24
C GLN A 106 -0.71 12.01 9.99
N PRO A 107 -0.48 10.75 10.41
CA PRO A 107 -1.51 9.72 10.36
C PRO A 107 -2.72 10.13 11.21
N TYR A 108 -3.92 9.75 10.79
CA TYR A 108 -5.13 9.97 11.59
C TYR A 108 -5.22 8.96 12.75
N ASP A 109 -4.50 7.84 12.64
CA ASP A 109 -4.47 6.80 13.64
C ASP A 109 -3.10 6.13 13.70
N THR A 110 -2.53 6.09 14.90
CA THR A 110 -1.26 5.45 15.24
C THR A 110 -1.55 4.47 16.37
N GLU A 111 -1.31 3.19 16.12
CA GLU A 111 -1.62 2.10 17.03
C GLU A 111 -0.38 1.26 17.33
N VAL A 112 -0.14 0.99 18.62
CA VAL A 112 0.80 -0.03 19.09
C VAL A 112 0.03 -1.01 19.95
N SER A 113 -0.42 -2.11 19.36
CA SER A 113 -1.22 -3.12 20.04
C SER A 113 -0.32 -4.19 20.63
N TRP A 114 -0.41 -4.38 21.95
CA TRP A 114 0.32 -5.40 22.68
C TRP A 114 -0.58 -6.58 23.01
N GLN A 115 -0.20 -7.77 22.55
CA GLN A 115 -0.82 -9.04 22.93
C GLN A 115 -0.20 -9.58 24.22
N ASN A 116 1.03 -9.13 24.54
CA ASN A 116 1.72 -9.44 25.78
C ASN A 116 2.63 -8.28 26.21
N ASP A 117 2.29 -7.64 27.34
CA ASP A 117 2.93 -6.42 27.82
C ASP A 117 4.32 -6.64 28.47
N ARG A 118 4.87 -7.86 28.48
CA ARG A 118 6.15 -8.20 29.17
C ARG A 118 7.31 -7.27 28.82
N TYR A 119 7.38 -6.78 27.58
CA TYR A 119 8.46 -5.93 27.08
C TYR A 119 8.02 -4.50 26.79
N LYS A 120 6.79 -4.13 27.16
CA LYS A 120 6.18 -2.84 26.80
C LYS A 120 6.98 -1.63 27.30
N GLU A 121 7.49 -1.72 28.53
CA GLU A 121 8.28 -0.66 29.15
C GLU A 121 9.77 -0.68 28.78
N ASP A 122 10.25 -1.72 28.10
CA ASP A 122 11.66 -1.86 27.69
C ASP A 122 11.79 -1.75 26.16
N ARG A 123 12.01 -0.52 25.69
CA ARG A 123 12.17 -0.24 24.25
C ARG A 123 13.28 -1.04 23.58
N MET A 124 14.33 -1.42 24.31
CA MET A 124 15.42 -2.24 23.76
C MET A 124 14.97 -3.67 23.43
N LYS A 125 13.82 -4.09 23.97
CA LYS A 125 13.20 -5.41 23.76
C LYS A 125 12.01 -5.37 22.82
N TRP A 126 11.65 -4.23 22.24
CA TRP A 126 10.51 -4.15 21.34
C TRP A 126 10.71 -4.98 20.07
N GLY A 127 11.92 -5.01 19.49
CA GLY A 127 12.19 -5.90 18.37
C GLY A 127 12.03 -7.38 18.75
N THR A 128 12.42 -7.76 19.97
CA THR A 128 12.19 -9.12 20.50
C THR A 128 10.70 -9.39 20.68
N ALA A 129 9.93 -8.43 21.20
CA ALA A 129 8.49 -8.55 21.33
C ALA A 129 7.82 -8.73 19.96
N LEU A 130 8.26 -7.94 18.98
CA LEU A 130 7.75 -7.98 17.60
C LEU A 130 8.00 -9.35 16.99
N ASN A 131 9.24 -9.86 17.03
CA ASN A 131 9.58 -11.19 16.54
C ASN A 131 8.71 -12.28 17.16
N ASN A 132 8.38 -12.16 18.45
CA ASN A 132 7.53 -13.12 19.17
C ASN A 132 6.03 -12.97 18.89
N GLY A 133 5.61 -11.99 18.07
CA GLY A 133 4.20 -11.68 17.83
C GLY A 133 3.47 -11.07 19.02
N ASN A 134 4.21 -10.46 19.95
CA ASN A 134 3.65 -9.85 21.16
C ASN A 134 3.24 -8.38 20.97
N VAL A 135 3.68 -7.76 19.88
CA VAL A 135 3.36 -6.36 19.56
C VAL A 135 3.18 -6.20 18.05
N VAL A 136 2.24 -5.33 17.69
CA VAL A 136 1.92 -4.93 16.33
C VAL A 136 1.90 -3.41 16.25
N PHE A 137 2.41 -2.87 15.14
CA PHE A 137 2.45 -1.44 14.87
C PHE A 137 1.63 -1.12 13.63
N TYR A 138 0.79 -0.08 13.72
CA TYR A 138 0.07 0.48 12.58
C TYR A 138 0.11 2.01 12.60
N ASP A 139 0.29 2.58 11.42
CA ASP A 139 0.05 4.00 11.15
C ASP A 139 -0.85 4.09 9.92
N ARG A 140 -1.91 4.91 10.00
CA ARG A 140 -2.95 4.98 8.97
C ARG A 140 -3.21 6.41 8.53
N TRP A 141 -3.29 6.60 7.22
CA TRP A 141 -3.63 7.85 6.58
C TRP A 141 -4.91 7.68 5.76
N LYS A 142 -5.69 8.76 5.69
CA LYS A 142 -6.87 8.85 4.84
C LYS A 142 -6.77 10.14 4.03
N GLY A 143 -6.60 10.00 2.73
CA GLY A 143 -6.76 11.08 1.76
C GLY A 143 -8.16 11.07 1.16
N ASP A 144 -8.41 11.99 0.23
CA ASP A 144 -9.68 12.09 -0.47
C ASP A 144 -9.94 10.88 -1.39
N PHE A 145 -8.88 10.32 -1.98
CA PHE A 145 -8.95 9.27 -3.01
C PHE A 145 -8.12 8.02 -2.69
N ASN A 146 -7.35 8.03 -1.60
CA ASN A 146 -6.60 6.86 -1.15
C ASN A 146 -6.60 6.70 0.37
N LYS A 147 -6.60 5.43 0.80
CA LYS A 147 -6.22 5.06 2.17
C LYS A 147 -4.82 4.45 2.13
N VAL A 148 -4.00 4.79 3.12
CA VAL A 148 -2.64 4.24 3.27
C VAL A 148 -2.49 3.63 4.65
N ASP A 149 -2.02 2.38 4.72
CA ASP A 149 -1.69 1.70 5.97
C ASP A 149 -0.21 1.27 5.94
N LEU A 150 0.57 1.71 6.93
CA LEU A 150 1.89 1.17 7.23
C LEU A 150 1.76 0.21 8.41
N GLY A 151 2.07 -1.07 8.18
CA GLY A 151 1.91 -2.12 9.18
C GLY A 151 3.19 -2.93 9.42
N MET A 152 3.42 -3.27 10.68
CA MET A 152 4.51 -4.16 11.09
C MET A 152 4.05 -5.11 12.20
N LEU A 153 4.15 -6.40 11.94
CA LEU A 153 3.74 -7.47 12.85
C LEU A 153 4.66 -8.68 12.72
N GLY A 154 4.84 -9.42 13.80
CA GLY A 154 5.50 -10.74 13.75
C GLY A 154 4.53 -11.87 14.09
N ASP A 155 4.86 -13.07 13.63
CA ASP A 155 4.07 -14.30 13.89
C ASP A 155 4.81 -15.35 14.74
N GLY A 156 5.94 -14.96 15.36
CA GLY A 156 6.84 -15.89 16.06
C GLY A 156 7.93 -16.51 15.18
N SER A 157 7.80 -16.42 13.85
CA SER A 157 8.76 -16.96 12.88
C SER A 157 9.39 -15.88 12.00
N ARG A 158 8.60 -14.88 11.61
CA ARG A 158 8.99 -13.81 10.70
C ARG A 158 8.32 -12.50 11.09
N VAL A 159 8.94 -11.40 10.68
CA VAL A 159 8.35 -10.07 10.74
C VAL A 159 7.87 -9.67 9.35
N TYR A 160 6.65 -9.16 9.29
CA TYR A 160 6.03 -8.64 8.09
C TYR A 160 5.94 -7.13 8.18
N LEU A 161 6.74 -6.43 7.38
CA LEU A 161 6.63 -5.00 7.16
C LEU A 161 5.94 -4.77 5.81
N HIS A 162 4.92 -3.91 5.79
CA HIS A 162 4.17 -3.63 4.58
C HIS A 162 3.61 -2.21 4.54
N ILE A 163 3.40 -1.71 3.32
CA ILE A 163 2.59 -0.51 3.07
C ILE A 163 1.47 -0.92 2.13
N HIS A 164 0.23 -0.63 2.50
CA HIS A 164 -0.95 -0.85 1.67
C HIS A 164 -1.52 0.50 1.21
N TYR A 165 -1.90 0.57 -0.06
CA TYR A 165 -2.64 1.66 -0.68
C TYR A 165 -3.95 1.09 -1.23
N TYR A 166 -5.05 1.77 -0.97
CA TYR A 166 -6.39 1.32 -1.38
C TYR A 166 -7.12 2.43 -2.12
N ASP A 167 -7.98 2.03 -3.06
CA ASP A 167 -9.15 2.82 -3.40
C ASP A 167 -10.03 3.03 -2.16
N VAL A 168 -10.53 4.26 -1.96
CA VAL A 168 -11.28 4.64 -0.75
C VAL A 168 -12.62 3.92 -0.70
N GLU A 169 -13.31 3.78 -1.84
CA GLU A 169 -14.59 3.06 -1.87
C GLU A 169 -14.37 1.57 -1.61
N TYR A 170 -13.36 0.97 -2.24
CA TYR A 170 -12.97 -0.41 -1.92
C TYR A 170 -12.65 -0.60 -0.42
N ALA A 171 -11.86 0.31 0.18
CA ALA A 171 -11.52 0.25 1.59
C ALA A 171 -12.78 0.31 2.48
N ARG A 172 -13.72 1.21 2.18
CA ARG A 172 -15.00 1.34 2.90
C ARG A 172 -15.81 0.05 2.83
N ILE A 173 -15.96 -0.54 1.63
CA ILE A 173 -16.69 -1.79 1.43
C ILE A 173 -16.06 -2.93 2.23
N MET A 174 -14.73 -3.01 2.27
CA MET A 174 -14.04 -4.07 3.02
C MET A 174 -14.20 -3.91 4.54
N GLU A 175 -14.13 -2.68 5.06
CA GLU A 175 -14.38 -2.39 6.48
C GLU A 175 -15.81 -2.75 6.90
N GLU A 176 -16.81 -2.45 6.06
CA GLU A 176 -18.21 -2.84 6.28
C GLU A 176 -18.37 -4.36 6.34
N LYS A 177 -17.79 -5.08 5.38
CA LYS A 177 -17.79 -6.55 5.36
C LYS A 177 -17.12 -7.15 6.61
N GLU A 178 -16.03 -6.57 7.09
CA GLU A 178 -15.36 -7.02 8.32
C GLU A 178 -16.17 -6.73 9.59
N ALA A 179 -16.81 -5.56 9.66
CA ALA A 179 -17.70 -5.22 10.77
C ALA A 179 -18.89 -6.18 10.85
N GLU A 180 -19.53 -6.49 9.73
CA GLU A 180 -20.63 -7.46 9.68
C GLU A 180 -20.22 -8.86 10.16
N LYS A 181 -19.04 -9.34 9.76
CA LYS A 181 -18.51 -10.64 10.23
C LYS A 181 -18.34 -10.64 11.73
N ARG A 182 -17.68 -9.62 12.30
CA ARG A 182 -17.51 -9.50 13.76
C ARG A 182 -18.83 -9.49 14.52
N THR A 183 -19.87 -8.86 13.97
CA THR A 183 -21.20 -8.86 14.61
C THR A 183 -21.91 -10.21 14.54
N LYS A 184 -21.60 -11.06 13.56
CA LYS A 184 -22.21 -12.40 13.41
C LYS A 184 -21.53 -13.47 14.26
N ASP A 185 -20.28 -13.23 14.64
CA ASP A 185 -19.48 -14.13 15.48
C ASP A 185 -19.64 -13.86 16.99
N LEU A 186 -20.45 -12.87 17.37
CA LEU A 186 -20.83 -12.52 18.76
C LEU A 186 -22.23 -13.05 19.09
#